data_AF-A0A7K1W3G6-F1
#
_entry.id   AF-A0A7K1W3G6-F1
#
_cell.length_a   1.000
_cell.length_b   1.000
_cell.length_c   1.000
_cell.angle_alpha   90.00
_cell.angle_beta   90.00
_cell.angle_gamma   90.00
#
_symmetry.space_group_name_H-M   'P 1'
#
loop_
_entity.id
_entity.type
_entity.pdbx_description
1 polymer ?
#
loop_
_entity_poly.entity_id
_entity_poly.type
_entity_poly.pdbx_seq_one_letter_code
_entity_poly.pdbx_strand_id
1 'polypeptide(L)'
;MLDLALGTALLVATAPAVAVGALALAARRGPGNVWKRSTRTGLGGQVFTLRTLRTRRLRLDLFSRLPHVVRGELSLVGPAPLAPGDPRAAWPGARQWRQELRPGWTGLAQVRARSGMPWDDPALLDQHYAEHHGVVLDLAILAEAVRGSLRTALGKARSTKAHLSDTDHRSPGYSRVD
;
A
#
# COMPACT_ATOMS: atom_id res chain seq x y z
N MET A 1 2.14 19.68 7.01
CA MET A 1 3.49 19.64 7.61
C MET A 1 3.96 18.21 7.85
N LEU A 2 3.19 17.39 8.56
CA LEU A 2 3.53 15.99 8.86
C LEU A 2 3.77 15.12 7.61
N ASP A 3 2.91 15.22 6.59
CA ASP A 3 3.06 14.51 5.32
C ASP A 3 4.39 14.76 4.62
N LEU A 4 4.80 16.03 4.54
CA LEU A 4 6.03 16.40 3.86
C LEU A 4 7.25 15.95 4.66
N ALA A 5 7.26 16.16 5.98
CA ALA A 5 8.37 15.78 6.83
C ALA A 5 8.57 14.25 6.86
N LEU A 6 7.52 13.49 7.19
CA LEU A 6 7.60 12.03 7.25
C LEU A 6 7.73 11.42 5.86
N GLY A 7 7.04 11.96 4.85
CA GLY A 7 7.13 11.50 3.47
C GLY A 7 8.54 11.67 2.91
N THR A 8 9.20 12.80 3.20
CA THR A 8 10.60 13.04 2.80
C THR A 8 11.55 12.12 3.54
N ALA A 9 11.41 11.98 4.86
CA ALA A 9 12.25 11.08 5.65
C ALA A 9 12.16 9.63 5.16
N LEU A 10 10.93 9.13 4.92
CA LEU A 10 10.71 7.79 4.37
C LEU A 10 11.25 7.66 2.95
N LEU A 11 11.11 8.69 2.11
CA LEU A 11 11.63 8.66 0.75
C LEU A 11 13.15 8.52 0.76
N VAL A 12 13.85 9.34 1.54
CA VAL A 12 15.31 9.29 1.66
C VAL A 12 15.77 7.92 2.19
N ALA A 13 15.11 7.42 3.25
CA ALA A 13 15.46 6.13 3.85
C ALA A 13 15.24 4.94 2.90
N THR A 14 14.21 4.99 2.05
CA THR A 14 13.82 3.84 1.20
C THR A 14 14.28 3.97 -0.25
N ALA A 15 14.72 5.14 -0.69
CA ALA A 15 15.18 5.40 -2.05
C ALA A 15 16.26 4.42 -2.54
N PRO A 16 17.31 4.08 -1.75
CA PRO A 16 18.32 3.11 -2.19
C PRO A 16 17.72 1.74 -2.49
N ALA A 17 16.83 1.25 -1.62
CA ALA A 17 16.18 -0.05 -1.79
C ALA A 17 15.24 -0.07 -3.01
N VAL A 18 14.50 1.02 -3.24
CA VAL A 18 13.64 1.16 -4.43
C VAL A 18 14.48 1.23 -5.71
N ALA A 19 15.60 1.95 -5.70
CA ALA A 19 16.51 2.06 -6.83
C ALA A 19 17.13 0.70 -7.19
N VAL A 20 17.66 -0.04 -6.20
CA VAL A 20 18.18 -1.40 -6.40
C VAL A 20 17.08 -2.33 -6.92
N GLY A 21 15.88 -2.26 -6.36
CA GLY A 21 14.73 -3.04 -6.82
C GLY A 21 14.34 -2.73 -8.27
N ALA A 22 14.39 -1.46 -8.66
CA ALA A 22 14.12 -1.03 -10.03
C ALA A 22 15.18 -1.51 -11.01
N LEU A 23 16.47 -1.39 -10.67
CA LEU A 23 17.58 -1.90 -11.48
C LEU A 23 17.52 -3.42 -11.64
N ALA A 24 17.29 -4.14 -10.54
CA ALA A 24 17.14 -5.60 -10.58
C ALA A 24 15.95 -6.03 -11.44
N LEU A 25 14.85 -5.27 -11.43
CA LEU A 25 13.69 -5.54 -12.27
C LEU A 25 13.96 -5.22 -13.74
N ALA A 26 14.67 -4.12 -14.01
CA ALA A 26 15.09 -3.74 -15.36
C ALA A 26 16.00 -4.80 -15.98
N ALA A 27 16.98 -5.30 -15.23
CA ALA A 27 17.88 -6.37 -15.68
C ALA A 27 17.15 -7.68 -15.99
N ARG A 28 16.04 -7.98 -15.29
CA ARG A 28 15.28 -9.24 -15.46
C ARG A 28 14.14 -9.17 -16.48
N ARG A 29 13.53 -8.00 -16.67
CA ARG A 29 12.28 -7.84 -17.45
C ARG A 29 12.34 -6.76 -18.53
N GLY A 30 13.49 -6.10 -18.66
CA GLY A 30 13.66 -4.93 -19.51
C GLY A 30 13.15 -3.63 -18.86
N PRO A 31 13.70 -2.48 -19.28
CA PRO A 31 13.40 -1.17 -18.68
C PRO A 31 11.93 -0.75 -18.84
N GLY A 32 11.24 -1.19 -19.90
CA GLY A 32 9.83 -0.89 -20.15
C GLY A 32 8.86 -1.52 -19.14
N ASN A 33 9.27 -2.58 -18.44
CA ASN A 33 8.41 -3.36 -17.53
C ASN A 33 8.71 -3.11 -16.04
N VAL A 34 9.41 -2.01 -15.71
CA VAL A 34 9.74 -1.66 -14.33
C VAL A 34 8.56 -1.00 -13.63
N TRP A 35 7.88 -0.09 -14.32
CA TRP A 35 6.86 0.77 -13.74
C TRP A 35 5.45 0.40 -14.22
N LYS A 36 4.52 0.30 -13.27
CA LYS A 36 3.08 0.34 -13.53
C LYS A 36 2.65 1.80 -13.46
N ARG A 37 1.90 2.26 -14.46
CA ARG A 37 1.26 3.57 -14.48
C ARG A 37 -0.24 3.36 -14.31
N SER A 38 -0.87 4.13 -13.44
CA SER A 38 -2.32 4.16 -13.29
C SER A 38 -2.77 5.58 -13.02
N THR A 39 -3.78 6.06 -13.74
CA THR A 39 -4.39 7.36 -13.49
C THR A 39 -5.20 7.34 -12.20
N ARG A 40 -5.10 8.41 -11.42
CA ARG A 40 -5.79 8.58 -10.14
C ARG A 40 -6.34 9.99 -10.02
N THR A 41 -7.46 10.12 -9.32
CA THR A 41 -8.05 11.41 -8.98
C THR A 41 -7.45 11.89 -7.66
N GLY A 42 -6.93 13.11 -7.67
CA GLY A 42 -6.30 13.80 -6.54
C GLY A 42 -7.12 14.99 -6.04
N LEU A 43 -6.46 15.84 -5.26
CA LEU A 43 -7.02 17.07 -4.69
C LEU A 43 -7.58 17.98 -5.79
N GLY A 44 -8.73 18.59 -5.55
CA GLY A 44 -9.46 19.43 -6.50
C GLY A 44 -9.95 18.67 -7.73
N GLY A 45 -9.98 17.34 -7.70
CA GLY A 45 -10.31 16.50 -8.86
C GLY A 45 -9.19 16.39 -9.89
N GLN A 46 -7.98 16.88 -9.59
CA GLN A 46 -6.84 16.83 -10.49
C GLN A 46 -6.42 15.39 -10.77
N VAL A 47 -6.32 15.02 -12.04
CA VAL A 47 -5.90 13.67 -12.43
C VAL A 47 -4.38 13.63 -12.54
N PHE A 48 -3.77 12.67 -11.85
CA PHE A 48 -2.33 12.44 -11.93
C PHE A 48 -2.02 10.97 -12.25
N THR A 49 -0.82 10.73 -12.78
CA THR A 49 -0.36 9.36 -13.10
C THR A 49 0.45 8.81 -11.95
N LEU A 50 -0.16 7.92 -11.17
CA LEU A 50 0.52 7.19 -10.11
C LEU A 50 1.48 6.17 -10.71
N ARG A 51 2.76 6.28 -10.37
CA ARG A 51 3.80 5.32 -10.73
C ARG A 51 4.03 4.36 -9.57
N THR A 52 4.14 3.08 -9.88
CA THR A 52 4.36 2.03 -8.88
C THR A 52 5.30 0.99 -9.45
N LEU A 53 6.26 0.52 -8.65
CA LEU A 53 7.19 -0.52 -9.06
C LEU A 53 6.46 -1.86 -9.29
N ARG A 54 6.78 -2.59 -10.36
CA ARG A 54 6.12 -3.87 -10.71
C ARG A 54 6.66 -5.06 -9.93
N THR A 55 6.74 -4.94 -8.61
CA THR A 55 7.17 -6.00 -7.69
C THR A 55 6.44 -5.89 -6.35
N ARG A 56 6.13 -7.02 -5.72
CA ARG A 56 5.62 -7.04 -4.33
C ARG A 56 6.69 -7.38 -3.31
N ARG A 57 7.95 -7.57 -3.75
CA ARG A 57 9.07 -7.90 -2.87
C ARG A 57 9.35 -6.72 -1.95
N LEU A 58 9.52 -7.00 -0.66
CA LEU A 58 9.84 -6.00 0.37
C LEU A 58 8.90 -4.77 0.38
N ARG A 59 7.67 -4.91 -0.15
CA ARG A 59 6.71 -3.80 -0.29
C ARG A 59 7.26 -2.61 -1.09
N LEU A 60 8.23 -2.83 -1.98
CA LEU A 60 8.86 -1.76 -2.76
C LEU A 60 7.87 -1.06 -3.70
N ASP A 61 6.78 -1.72 -4.09
CA ASP A 61 5.67 -1.09 -4.79
C ASP A 61 5.04 0.04 -3.98
N LEU A 62 4.86 -0.12 -2.66
CA LEU A 62 4.31 0.93 -1.81
C LEU A 62 5.30 2.09 -1.67
N PHE A 63 6.56 1.82 -1.34
CA PHE A 63 7.58 2.86 -1.14
C PHE A 63 7.88 3.63 -2.42
N SER A 64 7.75 3.01 -3.58
CA SER A 64 7.92 3.68 -4.88
C SER A 64 6.92 4.82 -5.14
N ARG A 65 5.85 4.91 -4.34
CA ARG A 65 4.85 5.99 -4.42
C ARG A 65 5.20 7.21 -3.57
N LEU A 66 6.17 7.13 -2.66
CA LEU A 66 6.57 8.25 -1.79
C LEU A 66 6.95 9.55 -2.53
N PRO A 67 7.54 9.53 -3.73
CA PRO A 67 7.75 10.77 -4.49
C PRO A 67 6.45 11.56 -4.74
N HIS A 68 5.31 10.87 -4.88
CA HIS A 68 4.01 11.52 -5.05
C HIS A 68 3.50 12.19 -3.76
N VAL A 69 3.91 11.69 -2.59
CA VAL A 69 3.62 12.33 -1.29
C VAL A 69 4.40 13.65 -1.17
N VAL A 70 5.69 13.61 -1.49
CA VAL A 70 6.58 14.79 -1.44
C VAL A 70 6.14 15.87 -2.44
N ARG A 71 5.64 15.47 -3.62
CA ARG A 71 5.06 16.39 -4.63
C ARG A 71 3.68 16.94 -4.25
N GLY A 72 3.05 16.39 -3.21
CA GLY A 72 1.71 16.79 -2.78
C GLY A 72 0.56 16.21 -3.61
N GLU A 73 0.84 15.25 -4.50
CA GLU A 73 -0.19 14.49 -5.24
C GLU A 73 -0.88 13.46 -4.33
N LEU A 74 -0.14 12.91 -3.36
CA LEU A 74 -0.63 12.04 -2.30
C LEU A 74 -0.43 12.69 -0.92
N SER A 75 -1.21 12.24 0.05
CA SER A 75 -0.94 12.38 1.49
C SER A 75 -0.40 11.07 2.06
N LEU A 76 0.23 11.06 3.23
CA LEU A 76 0.59 9.80 3.88
C LEU A 76 -0.66 9.04 4.32
N VAL A 77 -1.64 9.75 4.85
CA VAL A 77 -2.92 9.19 5.30
C VAL A 77 -4.05 9.90 4.56
N GLY A 78 -4.94 9.12 3.98
CA GLY A 78 -6.03 9.70 3.20
C GLY A 78 -6.96 8.64 2.63
N PRO A 79 -8.05 9.09 1.98
CA PRO A 79 -8.95 8.19 1.27
C PRO A 79 -8.24 7.45 0.14
N ALA A 80 -8.74 6.27 -0.24
CA ALA A 80 -8.09 5.48 -1.27
C ALA A 80 -7.93 6.24 -2.61
N PRO A 81 -6.78 6.12 -3.30
CA PRO A 81 -6.58 6.73 -4.62
C PRO A 81 -7.43 5.99 -5.65
N LEU A 82 -8.56 6.59 -6.02
CA LEU A 82 -9.49 6.04 -7.00
C LEU A 82 -9.09 6.41 -8.43
N ALA A 83 -9.44 5.55 -9.38
CA ALA A 83 -9.34 5.91 -10.79
C ALA A 83 -10.46 6.90 -11.16
N PRO A 84 -10.28 7.75 -12.18
CA PRO A 84 -11.38 8.51 -12.74
C PRO A 84 -12.53 7.59 -13.16
N GLY A 85 -13.75 7.88 -12.72
CA GLY A 85 -14.94 7.06 -13.01
C GLY A 85 -15.11 5.80 -12.15
N ASP A 86 -14.29 5.61 -11.10
CA ASP A 86 -14.48 4.50 -10.15
C ASP A 86 -15.90 4.58 -9.51
N PRO A 87 -16.70 3.50 -9.50
CA PRO A 87 -18.06 3.51 -8.94
C PRO A 87 -18.13 3.97 -7.48
N ARG A 88 -17.05 3.80 -6.70
CA ARG A 88 -16.98 4.26 -5.31
C ARG A 88 -17.02 5.79 -5.18
N ALA A 89 -16.77 6.51 -6.26
CA ALA A 89 -16.90 7.97 -6.34
C ALA A 89 -18.22 8.42 -6.99
N ALA A 90 -19.12 7.49 -7.34
CA ALA A 90 -20.34 7.80 -8.11
C ALA A 90 -21.57 8.04 -7.23
N TRP A 91 -21.53 7.72 -5.93
CA TRP A 91 -22.68 7.97 -5.04
C TRP A 91 -22.80 9.47 -4.69
N PRO A 92 -24.02 9.97 -4.39
CA PRO A 92 -24.26 11.41 -4.19
C PRO A 92 -23.41 12.01 -3.06
N GLY A 93 -22.66 13.08 -3.34
CA GLY A 93 -21.78 13.72 -2.35
C GLY A 93 -20.37 13.12 -2.26
N ALA A 94 -20.17 11.86 -2.69
CA ALA A 94 -18.86 11.18 -2.71
C ALA A 94 -17.76 11.98 -3.40
N ARG A 95 -18.13 12.55 -4.56
CA ARG A 95 -17.20 13.29 -5.41
C ARG A 95 -16.70 14.56 -4.73
N GLN A 96 -17.55 15.24 -3.97
CA GLN A 96 -17.24 16.54 -3.39
C GLN A 96 -16.17 16.42 -2.31
N TRP A 97 -16.44 15.68 -1.23
CA TRP A 97 -15.47 15.52 -0.14
C TRP A 97 -14.18 14.81 -0.57
N ARG A 98 -14.24 13.90 -1.57
CA ARG A 98 -13.03 13.26 -2.11
C ARG A 98 -12.13 14.23 -2.88
N GLN A 99 -12.67 15.29 -3.45
CA GLN A 99 -11.90 16.32 -4.13
C GLN A 99 -11.35 17.36 -3.14
N GLU A 100 -11.90 17.44 -1.93
CA GLU A 100 -11.40 18.34 -0.88
C GLU A 100 -10.15 17.80 -0.17
N LEU A 101 -9.89 16.49 -0.30
CA LEU A 101 -8.78 15.80 0.36
C LEU A 101 -7.77 15.24 -0.65
N ARG A 102 -6.51 15.16 -0.22
CA ARG A 102 -5.49 14.43 -0.96
C ARG A 102 -5.70 12.92 -0.75
N PRO A 103 -5.65 12.10 -1.81
CA PRO A 103 -5.69 10.66 -1.64
C PRO A 103 -4.47 10.15 -0.87
N GLY A 104 -4.67 9.10 -0.07
CA GLY A 104 -3.68 8.57 0.86
C GLY A 104 -2.77 7.51 0.27
N TRP A 105 -1.50 7.55 0.68
CA TRP A 105 -0.56 6.43 0.54
C TRP A 105 -1.04 5.22 1.36
N THR A 106 -1.50 5.50 2.59
CA THR A 106 -2.32 4.60 3.41
C THR A 106 -3.64 5.28 3.80
N GLY A 107 -4.57 4.56 4.42
CA GLY A 107 -5.88 5.09 4.80
C GLY A 107 -6.69 4.10 5.63
N LEU A 108 -7.73 4.59 6.29
CA LEU A 108 -8.58 3.80 7.17
C LEU A 108 -9.15 2.56 6.46
N ALA A 109 -9.71 2.74 5.27
CA ALA A 109 -10.21 1.65 4.44
C ALA A 109 -9.14 0.60 4.11
N GLN A 110 -7.90 1.00 3.86
CA GLN A 110 -6.82 0.07 3.50
C GLN A 110 -6.32 -0.76 4.68
N VAL A 111 -6.37 -0.17 5.88
CA VAL A 111 -5.96 -0.85 7.11
C VAL A 111 -7.06 -1.80 7.58
N ARG A 112 -8.31 -1.36 7.57
CA ARG A 112 -9.50 -2.16 7.93
C ARG A 112 -9.85 -3.23 6.90
N ALA A 113 -9.57 -3.03 5.62
CA ALA A 113 -9.69 -4.11 4.63
C ALA A 113 -8.86 -5.36 4.99
N ARG A 114 -7.86 -5.25 5.88
CA ARG A 114 -7.08 -6.38 6.39
C ARG A 114 -7.72 -7.11 7.57
N SER A 115 -8.70 -6.52 8.28
CA SER A 115 -9.44 -7.22 9.34
C SER A 115 -10.44 -8.23 8.78
N GLY A 116 -10.81 -8.12 7.51
CA GLY A 116 -11.71 -9.07 6.85
C GLY A 116 -13.14 -9.06 7.40
N MET A 117 -13.55 -7.99 8.08
CA MET A 117 -14.91 -7.87 8.60
C MET A 117 -15.89 -7.61 7.45
N PRO A 118 -17.02 -8.35 7.37
CA PRO A 118 -17.99 -8.22 6.27
C PRO A 118 -18.61 -6.83 6.12
N TRP A 119 -18.58 -6.03 7.20
CA TRP A 119 -19.27 -4.75 7.32
C TRP A 119 -18.39 -3.54 6.97
N ASP A 120 -17.11 -3.76 6.67
CA ASP A 120 -16.14 -2.70 6.35
C ASP A 120 -16.29 -2.25 4.88
N ASP A 121 -17.33 -1.48 4.56
CA ASP A 121 -17.44 -0.84 3.24
C ASP A 121 -16.30 0.19 3.07
N PRO A 122 -15.38 0.00 2.10
CA PRO A 122 -14.27 0.91 1.88
C PRO A 122 -14.71 2.36 1.60
N ALA A 123 -15.85 2.56 0.96
CA ALA A 123 -16.36 3.89 0.65
C ALA A 123 -16.83 4.62 1.91
N LEU A 124 -17.53 3.91 2.81
CA LEU A 124 -17.97 4.46 4.11
C LEU A 124 -16.79 4.74 5.04
N LEU A 125 -15.78 3.87 5.05
CA LEU A 125 -14.56 4.11 5.84
C LEU A 125 -13.76 5.32 5.33
N ASP A 126 -13.66 5.48 4.00
CA ASP A 126 -13.04 6.67 3.43
C ASP A 126 -13.86 7.95 3.73
N GLN A 127 -15.20 7.87 3.74
CA GLN A 127 -16.07 8.99 4.12
C GLN A 127 -15.91 9.33 5.61
N HIS A 128 -15.93 8.33 6.48
CA HIS A 128 -15.72 8.53 7.92
C HIS A 128 -14.38 9.20 8.19
N TYR A 129 -13.32 8.79 7.48
CA TYR A 129 -12.04 9.47 7.53
C TYR A 129 -12.17 10.92 7.07
N ALA A 130 -12.86 11.20 5.96
CA ALA A 130 -13.00 12.56 5.46
C ALA A 130 -13.68 13.50 6.46
N GLU A 131 -14.68 13.01 7.19
CA GLU A 131 -15.42 13.76 8.20
C GLU A 131 -14.63 13.97 9.51
N HIS A 132 -13.74 13.03 9.88
CA HIS A 132 -13.08 13.00 11.20
C HIS A 132 -11.55 13.07 11.12
N HIS A 133 -10.99 13.41 9.95
CA HIS A 133 -9.54 13.44 9.77
C HIS A 133 -8.89 14.43 10.74
N GLY A 134 -7.73 14.04 11.26
CA GLY A 134 -6.99 14.81 12.23
C GLY A 134 -5.74 14.05 12.65
N VAL A 135 -4.81 14.74 13.30
CA VAL A 135 -3.48 14.21 13.62
C VAL A 135 -3.55 12.90 14.42
N VAL A 136 -4.50 12.78 15.34
CA VAL A 136 -4.67 11.57 16.16
C VAL A 136 -5.11 10.38 15.31
N LEU A 137 -6.09 10.57 14.42
CA LEU A 137 -6.57 9.53 13.53
C LEU A 137 -5.48 9.11 12.53
N ASP A 138 -4.73 10.07 12.01
CA ASP A 138 -3.61 9.81 11.10
C ASP A 138 -2.54 8.95 11.75
N LEU A 139 -2.13 9.30 12.98
CA LEU A 139 -1.17 8.52 13.75
C LEU A 139 -1.70 7.13 14.08
N ALA A 140 -2.99 6.98 14.41
CA ALA A 140 -3.60 5.69 14.65
C ALA A 140 -3.57 4.80 13.39
N ILE A 141 -3.93 5.35 12.23
CA ILE A 141 -3.91 4.64 10.94
C ILE A 141 -2.47 4.24 10.57
N LEU A 142 -1.49 5.14 10.73
CA LEU A 142 -0.07 4.85 10.50
C LEU A 142 0.43 3.73 11.43
N ALA A 143 0.14 3.82 12.72
CA ALA A 143 0.52 2.80 13.70
C ALA A 143 -0.07 1.43 13.36
N GLU A 144 -1.34 1.39 12.92
CA GLU A 144 -1.99 0.15 12.53
C GLU A 144 -1.45 -0.39 11.19
N ALA A 145 -1.10 0.47 10.23
CA ALA A 145 -0.44 0.07 8.98
C ALA A 145 0.93 -0.57 9.23
N VAL A 146 1.72 -0.01 10.17
CA VAL A 146 3.01 -0.56 10.62
C VAL A 146 2.80 -1.89 11.34
N ARG A 147 1.87 -1.94 12.30
CA ARG A 147 1.55 -3.15 13.06
C ARG A 147 1.09 -4.29 12.15
N GLY A 148 0.21 -4.01 11.20
CA GLY A 148 -0.26 -4.99 10.23
C GLY A 148 0.90 -5.51 9.37
N SER A 149 1.82 -4.65 8.95
CA SER A 149 2.98 -5.06 8.16
C SER A 149 3.98 -5.90 8.97
N LEU A 150 4.21 -5.56 10.23
CA LEU A 150 5.05 -6.33 11.15
C LEU A 150 4.46 -7.71 11.44
N ARG A 151 3.15 -7.80 11.71
CA ARG A 151 2.45 -9.08 11.91
C ARG A 151 2.61 -10.00 10.70
N THR A 152 2.45 -9.48 9.48
CA THR A 152 2.66 -10.27 8.25
C THR A 152 4.11 -10.74 8.12
N ALA A 153 5.09 -9.89 8.42
CA ALA A 153 6.51 -10.25 8.38
C ALA A 153 6.85 -11.36 9.39
N LEU A 154 6.38 -11.23 10.63
CA LEU A 154 6.58 -12.22 11.69
C LEU A 154 5.86 -13.55 11.39
N GLY A 155 4.63 -13.49 10.90
CA GLY A 155 3.86 -14.68 10.49
C GLY A 155 4.56 -15.47 9.38
N LYS A 156 5.11 -14.75 8.39
CA LYS A 156 5.91 -15.38 7.31
C LYS A 156 7.17 -16.05 7.86
N ALA A 157 7.89 -15.39 8.77
CA ALA A 157 9.08 -15.98 9.40
C ALA A 157 8.77 -17.25 10.21
N ARG A 158 7.61 -17.29 10.90
CA ARG A 158 7.15 -18.49 11.62
C ARG A 158 6.75 -19.63 10.67
N SER A 159 6.03 -19.32 9.59
CA SER A 159 5.65 -20.31 8.57
C SER A 159 6.87 -20.92 7.87
N THR A 160 7.91 -20.12 7.58
CA THR A 160 9.16 -20.64 6.99
C THR A 160 9.88 -21.59 7.95
N LYS A 161 9.90 -21.32 9.27
CA LYS A 161 10.48 -22.25 10.25
C LYS A 161 9.68 -23.55 10.39
N ALA A 162 8.35 -23.50 10.33
CA ALA A 162 7.51 -24.69 10.40
C ALA A 162 7.72 -25.62 9.18
N HIS A 163 7.88 -25.04 7.98
CA HIS A 163 8.17 -25.83 6.77
C HIS A 163 9.56 -26.45 6.77
N LEU A 164 10.54 -25.87 7.47
CA LEU A 164 11.87 -26.46 7.67
C LEU A 164 11.85 -27.62 8.68
N SER A 165 10.98 -27.55 9.69
CA SER A 165 10.81 -28.61 10.69
C SER A 165 10.07 -29.84 10.14
N ASP A 166 9.17 -29.65 9.17
CA ASP A 166 8.34 -30.73 8.61
C ASP A 166 9.09 -31.54 7.52
N THR A 167 10.19 -30.98 6.98
CA THR A 167 11.06 -31.68 6.03
C THR A 167 12.04 -32.67 6.67
N ASP A 168 12.18 -32.67 8.01
CA ASP A 168 13.13 -33.52 8.74
C ASP A 168 12.50 -34.80 9.33
N HIS A 169 11.21 -35.07 9.11
CA HIS A 169 10.53 -36.28 9.61
C HIS A 169 10.19 -37.33 8.55
N ARG A 170 10.54 -37.12 7.27
CA ARG A 170 10.44 -38.18 6.26
C ARG A 170 11.73 -39.00 6.21
N SER A 171 11.73 -40.13 6.92
CA SER A 171 12.69 -41.21 6.70
C SER A 171 12.64 -41.64 5.23
N PRO A 172 13.79 -41.74 4.52
CA PRO A 172 13.83 -42.19 3.13
C PRO A 172 13.65 -43.70 3.11
N GLY A 173 12.47 -44.17 2.72
CA GLY A 173 12.24 -45.60 2.59
C GLY A 173 10.76 -45.96 2.52
N TYR A 174 10.10 -45.63 1.42
CA TYR A 174 9.03 -46.45 0.86
C TYR A 174 8.91 -46.11 -0.62
N SER A 175 9.72 -46.80 -1.43
CA SER A 175 9.43 -46.98 -2.85
C SER A 175 8.20 -47.89 -2.90
N ARG A 176 7.06 -47.39 -3.41
CA ARG A 176 5.96 -48.27 -3.81
C ARG A 176 6.46 -49.12 -4.97
N VAL A 177 6.50 -50.42 -4.74
CA VAL A 177 6.53 -51.45 -5.77
C VAL A 177 5.09 -51.95 -5.89
N ASP A 178 4.68 -52.08 -7.14
CA ASP A 178 3.42 -52.58 -7.71
C ASP A 178 2.20 -51.63 -7.72
#